data_AF-C7H0N6-F1
#
_entry.id   AF-C7H0N6-F1
#
_cell.length_a   1.000
_cell.length_b   1.000
_cell.length_c   1.000
_cell.angle_alpha   90.00
_cell.angle_beta   90.00
_cell.angle_gamma   90.00
#
_symmetry.space_group_name_H-M   'P 1'
#
loop_
_entity.id
_entity.type
_entity.pdbx_description
1 polymer ?
#
loop_
_entity_poly.entity_id
_entity_poly.type
_entity_poly.pdbx_seq_one_letter_code
_entity_poly.pdbx_strand_id
1 'polypeptide(L)' 'MNITKDTKVLHILNTYPELREKLPKLDPRFKKINSPMARILISSWTMDDISKKSGYSVEKLIAMLDDIIER' A
#
# COMPACT_ATOMS: atom_id res chain seq x y z
N MET A 1 2.23 2.69 -13.81
CA MET A 1 0.86 2.16 -13.62
C MET A 1 0.01 3.31 -13.11
N ASN A 2 -1.26 3.44 -13.51
CA ASN A 2 -2.13 4.48 -12.95
C ASN A 2 -2.83 3.94 -11.69
N ILE A 3 -2.40 4.37 -10.51
CA ILE A 3 -2.97 3.92 -9.23
C ILE A 3 -4.20 4.78 -8.92
N THR A 4 -5.33 4.14 -8.63
CA THR A 4 -6.61 4.78 -8.28
C THR A 4 -7.16 4.23 -6.97
N LYS A 5 -8.21 4.86 -6.43
CA LYS A 5 -8.91 4.39 -5.21
C LYS A 5 -9.37 2.93 -5.28
N ASP A 6 -9.75 2.45 -6.47
CA ASP A 6 -10.29 1.10 -6.70
C ASP A 6 -9.18 0.07 -6.98
N THR A 7 -7.93 0.52 -7.07
CA THR A 7 -6.80 -0.36 -7.36
C THR A 7 -6.55 -1.30 -6.18
N LYS A 8 -6.46 -2.60 -6.45
CA LYS A 8 -6.16 -3.61 -5.43
C LYS A 8 -4.74 -3.44 -4.90
N VAL A 9 -4.62 -3.40 -3.58
CA VAL A 9 -3.33 -3.19 -2.90
C VAL A 9 -2.37 -4.34 -3.18
N LEU A 10 -2.87 -5.58 -3.19
CA LEU A 10 -2.06 -6.74 -3.55
C LEU A 10 -1.49 -6.63 -4.97
N HIS A 11 -2.24 -6.06 -5.91
CA HIS A 11 -1.75 -5.84 -7.27
C HIS A 11 -0.58 -4.84 -7.27
N ILE A 12 -0.71 -3.72 -6.56
CA ILE A 12 0.35 -2.72 -6.41
C ILE A 12 1.61 -3.35 -5.80
N LEU A 13 1.47 -4.09 -4.71
CA LEU A 13 2.60 -4.75 -4.02
C LEU A 13 3.26 -5.88 -4.82
N ASN A 14 2.57 -6.42 -5.82
CA ASN A 14 3.13 -7.42 -6.74
C ASN A 14 3.82 -6.75 -7.93
N THR A 15 3.28 -5.62 -8.42
CA THR A 15 3.90 -4.81 -9.48
C THR A 15 5.18 -4.13 -8.98
N TYR A 16 5.20 -3.68 -7.72
CA TYR A 16 6.31 -2.96 -7.10
C TYR A 16 6.72 -3.65 -5.78
N PRO A 17 7.48 -4.75 -5.83
CA PRO A 17 7.87 -5.53 -4.65
C PRO A 17 8.66 -4.73 -3.61
N GLU A 18 9.42 -3.72 -4.03
CA GLU A 18 10.21 -2.82 -3.18
C GLU A 18 9.37 -2.05 -2.15
N LEU A 19 8.08 -1.84 -2.44
CA LEU A 19 7.14 -1.24 -1.49
C LEU A 19 7.03 -2.03 -0.20
N ARG A 20 7.16 -3.36 -0.27
CA ARG A 20 7.10 -4.24 0.91
C ARG A 20 8.23 -3.98 1.90
N GLU A 21 9.38 -3.50 1.42
CA GLU A 21 10.52 -3.16 2.25
C GLU A 21 10.52 -1.68 2.65
N LYS A 22 10.18 -0.79 1.71
CA LYS A 22 10.25 0.67 1.90
C LYS A 22 9.09 1.21 2.75
N LEU A 23 7.85 0.72 2.59
CA LEU A 23 6.69 1.21 3.36
C LEU A 23 6.85 1.06 4.88
N PRO A 24 7.28 -0.09 5.43
CA PRO A 24 7.55 -0.23 6.87
C PRO A 24 8.60 0.72 7.43
N LYS A 25 9.55 1.19 6.59
CA LYS A 25 10.60 2.14 6.98
C LYS A 25 10.07 3.58 7.03
N LEU A 26 9.07 3.91 6.22
CA LEU A 26 8.43 5.23 6.19
C LEU A 26 7.45 5.43 7.34
N ASP A 27 6.60 4.44 7.62
CA ASP A 27 5.59 4.56 8.67
C ASP A 27 5.37 3.22 9.40
N PRO A 28 5.41 3.19 10.74
CA PRO A 28 5.20 1.98 11.53
C PRO A 28 3.84 1.29 11.29
N ARG A 29 2.82 1.99 10.78
CA ARG A 29 1.52 1.41 10.40
C ARG A 29 1.65 0.32 9.34
N PHE A 30 2.67 0.40 8.48
CA PHE A 30 2.93 -0.58 7.44
C PHE A 30 3.82 -1.74 7.88
N LYS A 31 4.31 -1.77 9.14
CA LYS A 31 5.19 -2.85 9.64
C LYS A 31 4.64 -4.26 9.42
N LYS A 32 3.32 -4.41 9.42
CA LYS A 32 2.66 -5.72 9.28
C LYS A 32 2.36 -6.11 7.84
N ILE A 33 2.69 -5.28 6.83
CA ILE A 33 2.33 -5.51 5.42
C ILE A 33 2.85 -6.84 4.86
N ASN A 34 3.95 -7.35 5.41
CA ASN A 34 4.58 -8.62 5.01
C ASN A 34 4.10 -9.84 5.81
N SER A 35 3.31 -9.63 6.87
CA SER A 35 2.81 -10.74 7.69
C SER A 35 1.80 -11.61 6.92
N PRO A 36 1.74 -12.93 7.18
CA PRO A 36 0.76 -13.81 6.53
C PRO A 36 -0.69 -13.34 6.71
N MET A 37 -1.02 -12.86 7.92
CA MET A 37 -2.35 -12.29 8.21
C MET A 37 -2.65 -11.04 7.38
N ALA A 38 -1.71 -10.11 7.29
CA ALA A 38 -1.91 -8.92 6.46
C ALA A 38 -2.08 -9.29 4.99
N ARG A 39 -1.32 -10.26 4.47
CA ARG A 39 -1.44 -10.70 3.08
C ARG A 39 -2.86 -11.19 2.73
N ILE A 40 -3.50 -11.93 3.65
CA ILE A 40 -4.88 -12.39 3.48
C ILE A 40 -5.83 -11.19 3.42
N LEU A 41 -5.70 -10.24 4.35
CA LEU A 41 -6.54 -9.04 4.39
C LEU A 41 -6.35 -8.15 3.15
N ILE A 42 -5.10 -7.91 2.75
CA ILE A 42 -4.72 -7.06 1.64
C ILE A 42 -5.15 -7.65 0.28
N SER A 43 -5.34 -8.97 0.20
CA SER A 43 -5.72 -9.66 -1.04
C SER A 43 -7.07 -9.20 -1.62
N SER A 44 -7.97 -8.73 -0.77
CA SER A 44 -9.28 -8.21 -1.17
C SER A 44 -9.41 -6.69 -1.06
N TRP A 45 -8.43 -6.01 -0.47
CA TRP A 45 -8.50 -4.57 -0.21
C TRP A 45 -8.05 -3.72 -1.39
N THR A 46 -8.70 -2.57 -1.51
CA THR A 46 -8.38 -1.48 -2.43
C THR A 46 -7.63 -0.35 -1.72
N MET A 47 -7.18 0.66 -2.46
CA MET A 47 -6.58 1.87 -1.89
C MET A 47 -7.57 2.64 -0.99
N ASP A 48 -8.86 2.63 -1.32
CA ASP A 48 -9.91 3.21 -0.48
C ASP A 48 -10.04 2.49 0.88
N ASP A 49 -9.93 1.15 0.88
CA ASP A 49 -9.96 0.37 2.11
C ASP A 49 -8.75 0.67 3.00
N ILE A 50 -7.54 0.75 2.41
CA ILE A 50 -6.33 1.14 3.15
C ILE A 50 -6.46 2.55 3.69
N SER A 51 -7.02 3.49 2.93
CA SER A 51 -7.28 4.86 3.37
C SER A 51 -8.13 4.87 4.65
N LYS A 52 -9.27 4.18 4.64
CA LYS A 52 -10.17 4.02 5.79
C LYS A 52 -9.49 3.37 7.01
N LYS A 53 -8.59 2.41 6.80
CA LYS A 53 -7.90 1.69 7.89
C LYS A 53 -6.68 2.41 8.43
N SER A 54 -5.96 3.12 7.57
CA SER A 54 -4.71 3.82 7.92
C SER A 54 -4.95 5.24 8.42
N GLY A 55 -6.11 5.84 8.12
CA GLY A 55 -6.41 7.24 8.42
C GLY A 55 -5.73 8.24 7.47
N TYR A 56 -5.16 7.76 6.36
CA TYR A 56 -4.64 8.61 5.29
C TYR A 56 -5.66 8.75 4.18
N SER A 57 -5.69 9.90 3.50
CA SER A 57 -6.47 10.02 2.26
C SER A 57 -5.86 9.15 1.17
N VAL A 58 -6.68 8.78 0.19
CA VAL A 58 -6.22 8.01 -0.97
C VAL A 58 -5.13 8.78 -1.72
N GLU A 59 -5.26 10.10 -1.91
CA GLU A 59 -4.24 10.88 -2.62
C GLU A 59 -2.91 10.86 -1.87
N LYS A 60 -2.94 10.96 -0.53
CA LYS A 60 -1.72 10.90 0.27
C LYS A 60 -1.05 9.53 0.17
N LEU A 61 -1.83 8.46 0.18
CA LEU A 61 -1.28 7.12 -0.01
C LEU A 61 -0.66 6.95 -1.40
N ILE A 62 -1.33 7.41 -2.46
CA ILE A 62 -0.79 7.36 -3.83
C ILE A 62 0.52 8.15 -3.90
N ALA A 63 0.55 9.38 -3.38
CA ALA A 63 1.78 10.19 -3.36
C ALA A 63 2.94 9.52 -2.61
N MET A 64 2.66 8.81 -1.50
CA MET A 64 3.67 8.03 -0.79
C MET A 64 4.19 6.84 -1.62
N LEU A 65 3.32 6.18 -2.39
CA LEU A 65 3.73 5.10 -3.28
C LEU A 65 4.56 5.65 -4.45
N ASP A 66 4.15 6.77 -5.03
CA ASP A 66 4.86 7.40 -6.15
C ASP A 66 6.27 7.87 -5.74
N ASP A 67 6.45 8.49 -4.56
CA ASP A 67 7.80 8.83 -4.06
C ASP A 67 8.69 7.60 -3.87
N ILE A 68 8.10 6.43 -3.61
CA ILE A 68 8.88 5.20 -3.49
C ILE A 68 9.24 4.61 -4.86
N ILE A 69 8.31 4.64 -5.81
CA ILE A 69 8.43 4.04 -7.15
C ILE A 69 9.30 4.88 -8.08
N GLU A 70 9.20 6.21 -8.00
CA GLU A 70 10.01 7.14 -8.81
C GLU A 70 11.42 7.36 -8.26
N ARG A 71 11.77 6.70 -7.15
CA ARG A 71 13.11 6.69 -6.52
C ARG A 71 13.94 5.45 -6.83
#